data_AF-A0A344TQ15-F1
#
_entry.id   AF-A0A344TQ15-F1
#
_cell.length_a   1.000
_cell.length_b   1.000
_cell.length_c   1.000
_cell.angle_alpha   90.00
_cell.angle_beta   90.00
_cell.angle_gamma   90.00
#
_symmetry.space_group_name_H-M   'P 1'
#
loop_
_entity.id
_entity.type
_entity.pdbx_description
1 polymer ?
#
loop_
_entity_poly.entity_id
_entity_poly.type
_entity_poly.pdbx_seq_one_letter_code
_entity_poly.pdbx_strand_id
1 'polypeptide(L)'
;MKKTHIIRTIFVVALAIGAQLSFAQREPMDPQKRAERVSADLKQVLTLDDATAKKIYDLELGRTQEALKIRETNAGDREAMRESMKGINEKFQTSLKGILSEDQFKKYQEWQAVEREKRGPRGGGNRKRK
;
A
#
# COMPACT_ATOMS: atom_id res chain seq x y z
N MET A 1 21.25 -42.96 40.36
CA MET A 1 20.41 -42.39 39.27
C MET A 1 20.07 -40.94 39.61
N LYS A 2 19.86 -40.06 38.61
CA LYS A 2 19.34 -38.65 38.71
C LYS A 2 20.32 -37.47 38.60
N LYS A 3 21.39 -37.51 37.78
CA LYS A 3 22.17 -36.27 37.45
C LYS A 3 22.50 -36.04 35.97
N THR A 4 21.95 -36.84 35.05
CA THR A 4 22.22 -36.72 33.60
C THR A 4 21.02 -36.25 32.77
N HIS A 5 19.87 -35.96 33.39
CA HIS A 5 18.68 -35.49 32.68
C HIS A 5 18.51 -33.96 32.65
N ILE A 6 19.16 -33.22 33.54
CA ILE A 6 18.98 -31.75 33.65
C ILE A 6 19.71 -31.00 32.53
N ILE A 7 20.83 -31.53 32.03
CA ILE A 7 21.64 -30.88 30.98
C ILE A 7 21.00 -31.06 29.59
N ARG A 8 20.25 -32.14 29.36
CA ARG A 8 19.55 -32.38 28.08
C ARG A 8 18.27 -31.54 27.90
N THR A 9 17.60 -31.14 28.98
CA THR A 9 16.39 -30.30 28.90
C THR A 9 16.69 -28.81 28.73
N ILE A 10 17.87 -28.32 29.13
CA ILE A 10 18.23 -26.90 28.98
C ILE A 10 18.61 -26.57 27.52
N PHE A 11 19.12 -27.52 26.74
CA PHE A 11 19.49 -27.29 25.34
C PHE A 11 18.29 -27.24 24.37
N VAL A 12 17.13 -27.78 24.75
CA VAL A 12 15.91 -27.78 23.91
C VAL A 12 15.10 -26.48 24.06
N VAL A 13 15.31 -25.71 25.14
CA VAL A 13 14.59 -24.44 25.37
C VAL A 13 15.25 -23.25 24.65
N ALA A 14 16.55 -23.32 24.34
CA ALA A 14 17.26 -22.24 23.66
C ALA A 14 16.94 -22.10 22.15
N LEU A 15 16.34 -23.12 21.53
CA LEU A 15 15.97 -23.14 20.11
C LEU A 15 14.58 -22.56 19.83
N ALA A 16 13.79 -22.26 20.87
CA ALA A 16 12.42 -21.77 20.72
C ALA A 16 12.30 -20.23 20.60
N ILE A 17 13.38 -19.47 20.82
CA ILE A 17 13.33 -17.99 20.81
C ILE A 17 13.66 -17.41 19.42
N GLY A 18 14.28 -18.18 18.53
CA GLY A 18 14.71 -17.70 17.20
C GLY A 18 13.60 -17.51 16.16
N ALA A 19 12.39 -18.04 16.40
CA ALA A 19 11.33 -18.09 15.39
C ALA A 19 10.33 -16.92 15.43
N GLN A 20 10.49 -15.94 16.34
CA GLN A 20 9.46 -14.92 16.58
C GLN A 20 9.79 -13.51 16.05
N LEU A 21 10.93 -13.30 15.38
CA LEU A 21 11.30 -11.99 14.81
C LEU A 21 11.02 -11.86 13.31
N SER A 22 10.30 -12.80 12.69
CA SER A 22 9.77 -12.65 11.33
C SER A 22 8.55 -11.72 11.31
N PHE A 23 8.63 -10.55 11.95
CA PHE A 23 7.72 -9.47 11.62
C PHE A 23 8.08 -9.01 10.22
N ALA A 24 7.18 -9.25 9.27
CA ALA A 24 7.25 -8.74 7.91
C ALA A 24 7.46 -7.21 7.95
N GLN A 25 8.71 -6.77 7.92
CA GLN A 25 9.04 -5.38 7.65
C GLN A 25 8.49 -5.10 6.25
N ARG A 26 7.41 -4.33 6.17
CA ARG A 26 6.94 -3.80 4.89
C ARG A 26 8.08 -2.97 4.33
N GLU A 27 8.62 -3.43 3.21
CA GLU A 27 9.62 -2.68 2.46
C GLU A 27 9.11 -1.24 2.25
N PRO A 28 9.97 -0.23 2.45
CA PRO A 28 9.64 1.15 2.13
C PRO A 28 9.09 1.24 0.72
N MET A 29 7.98 1.96 0.55
CA MET A 29 7.38 2.13 -0.76
C MET A 29 8.26 3.05 -1.60
N ASP A 30 8.81 2.51 -2.70
CA ASP A 30 9.53 3.27 -3.72
C ASP A 30 8.51 4.05 -4.59
N PRO A 31 8.52 5.40 -4.56
CA PRO A 31 7.58 6.22 -5.32
C PRO A 31 7.68 6.04 -6.84
N GLN A 32 8.90 5.90 -7.36
CA GLN A 32 9.18 5.78 -8.78
C GLN A 32 8.64 4.46 -9.30
N LYS A 33 8.99 3.34 -8.65
CA LYS A 33 8.47 2.01 -9.04
C LYS A 33 6.95 1.94 -8.97
N ARG A 34 6.34 2.65 -8.00
CA ARG A 34 4.88 2.72 -7.90
C ARG A 34 4.28 3.51 -9.06
N ALA A 35 4.84 4.67 -9.38
CA ALA A 35 4.40 5.47 -10.51
C ALA A 35 4.56 4.74 -11.84
N GLU A 36 5.68 4.04 -12.05
CA GLU A 36 5.91 3.18 -13.21
C GLU A 36 4.82 2.13 -13.34
N ARG A 37 4.56 1.36 -12.28
CA ARG A 37 3.52 0.32 -12.29
C ARG A 37 2.15 0.87 -12.63
N VAL A 38 1.70 1.90 -11.91
CA VAL A 38 0.35 2.46 -12.09
C VAL A 38 0.19 3.05 -13.49
N SER A 39 1.18 3.80 -13.97
CA SER A 39 1.11 4.38 -15.32
C SER A 39 1.12 3.30 -16.40
N ALA A 40 1.89 2.22 -16.25
CA ALA A 40 1.89 1.08 -17.16
C ALA A 40 0.55 0.33 -17.17
N ASP A 41 -0.01 0.05 -15.99
CA ASP A 41 -1.31 -0.61 -15.85
C ASP A 41 -2.42 0.23 -16.51
N LEU A 42 -2.45 1.54 -16.22
CA LEU A 42 -3.45 2.44 -16.77
C LEU A 42 -3.27 2.64 -18.28
N LYS A 43 -2.03 2.69 -18.77
CA LYS A 43 -1.75 2.73 -20.20
C LYS A 43 -2.37 1.54 -20.92
N GLN A 44 -2.22 0.33 -20.37
CA GLN A 44 -2.78 -0.87 -20.95
C GLN A 44 -4.31 -0.90 -20.85
N VAL A 45 -4.87 -0.69 -19.66
CA VAL A 45 -6.31 -0.83 -19.40
C VAL A 45 -7.13 0.25 -20.10
N LEU A 46 -6.61 1.47 -20.19
CA LEU A 46 -7.31 2.61 -20.79
C LEU A 46 -6.86 2.88 -22.23
N THR A 47 -5.91 2.11 -22.76
CA THR A 47 -5.36 2.25 -24.10
C THR A 47 -4.82 3.68 -24.34
N LEU A 48 -3.98 4.13 -23.42
CA LEU A 48 -3.44 5.50 -23.45
C LEU A 48 -2.25 5.60 -24.39
N ASP A 49 -2.07 6.77 -24.99
CA ASP A 49 -0.82 7.16 -25.64
C ASP A 49 0.31 7.41 -24.60
N ASP A 50 1.55 7.47 -25.09
CA ASP A 50 2.74 7.65 -24.26
C ASP A 50 2.76 8.97 -23.51
N ALA A 51 2.24 10.05 -24.11
CA ALA A 51 2.24 11.37 -23.50
C ALA A 51 1.23 11.43 -22.33
N THR A 52 0.06 10.84 -22.50
CA THR A 52 -0.97 10.72 -21.48
C THR A 52 -0.51 9.79 -20.35
N ALA A 53 0.11 8.65 -20.68
CA ALA A 53 0.72 7.76 -19.69
C ALA A 53 1.81 8.46 -18.87
N LYS A 54 2.66 9.29 -19.51
CA LYS A 54 3.68 10.07 -18.82
C LYS A 54 3.08 11.09 -17.83
N LYS A 55 2.00 11.78 -18.21
CA LYS A 55 1.31 12.71 -17.29
C LYS A 55 0.78 11.98 -16.04
N ILE A 56 0.25 10.77 -16.23
CA ILE A 56 -0.22 9.92 -15.12
C ILE A 56 0.94 9.46 -14.24
N TYR A 57 2.07 9.09 -14.83
CA TYR A 57 3.29 8.77 -14.10
C TYR A 57 3.70 9.93 -13.18
N ASP A 58 3.85 11.13 -13.73
CA ASP A 58 4.27 12.32 -12.97
C ASP A 58 3.27 12.63 -11.83
N LEU A 59 1.96 12.45 -12.10
CA LEU A 59 0.89 12.64 -11.13
C LEU A 59 0.93 11.60 -9.99
N GLU A 60 1.12 10.32 -10.30
CA GLU A 60 1.21 9.25 -9.30
C GLU A 60 2.49 9.33 -8.48
N LEU A 61 3.59 9.77 -9.08
CA LEU A 61 4.85 10.03 -8.38
C LEU A 61 4.66 11.07 -7.29
N GLY A 62 4.09 12.23 -7.64
CA GLY A 62 3.78 13.30 -6.69
C GLY A 62 2.83 12.84 -5.59
N ARG A 63 1.74 12.13 -5.96
CA ARG A 63 0.79 11.57 -4.97
C ARG A 63 1.46 10.61 -4.00
N THR A 64 2.36 9.76 -4.48
CA THR A 64 3.03 8.76 -3.65
C THR A 64 4.02 9.42 -2.70
N GLN A 65 4.78 10.42 -3.17
CA GLN A 65 5.67 11.22 -2.32
C GLN A 65 4.89 11.97 -1.23
N GLU A 66 3.77 12.60 -1.58
CA GLU A 66 2.90 13.29 -0.61
C GLU A 66 2.32 12.30 0.41
N ALA A 67 1.90 11.11 -0.05
CA ALA A 67 1.42 10.05 0.84
C ALA A 67 2.52 9.57 1.82
N LEU A 68 3.76 9.46 1.39
CA LEU A 68 4.88 9.12 2.29
C LEU A 68 5.09 10.21 3.34
N LYS A 69 5.12 11.47 2.92
CA LYS A 69 5.25 12.61 3.85
C LYS A 69 4.11 12.63 4.86
N ILE A 70 2.86 12.44 4.43
CA ILE A 70 1.69 12.37 5.33
C ILE A 70 1.85 11.22 6.33
N ARG A 71 2.40 10.07 5.91
CA ARG A 71 2.67 8.92 6.79
C ARG A 71 3.66 9.24 7.89
N GLU A 72 4.70 9.97 7.54
CA GLU A 72 5.75 10.40 8.46
C GLU A 72 5.21 11.48 9.42
N THR A 73 4.53 12.50 8.90
CA THR A 73 4.07 13.65 9.71
C THR A 73 2.90 13.33 10.63
N ASN A 74 2.03 12.38 10.25
CA ASN A 74 0.86 11.98 11.06
C ASN A 74 1.10 10.62 11.74
N ALA A 75 2.36 10.24 11.94
CA ALA A 75 2.70 8.99 12.62
C ALA A 75 2.07 8.99 14.03
N GLY A 76 1.09 8.11 14.25
CA GLY A 76 0.37 7.99 15.53
C GLY A 76 -1.06 8.54 15.51
N ASP A 77 -1.39 9.48 14.61
CA ASP A 77 -2.77 9.98 14.43
C ASP A 77 -3.44 9.33 13.21
N ARG A 78 -4.26 8.31 13.48
CA ARG A 78 -4.92 7.54 12.43
C ARG A 78 -6.05 8.30 11.73
N GLU A 79 -6.69 9.25 12.41
CA GLU A 79 -7.80 10.01 11.84
C GLU A 79 -7.25 11.10 10.91
N ALA A 80 -6.28 11.88 11.38
CA ALA A 80 -5.59 12.88 10.56
C ALA A 80 -4.92 12.25 9.33
N MET A 81 -4.30 11.08 9.50
CA MET A 81 -3.76 10.28 8.40
C MET A 81 -4.84 9.91 7.38
N ARG A 82 -6.01 9.44 7.83
CA ARG A 82 -7.09 9.01 6.94
C ARG A 82 -7.65 10.18 6.15
N GLU A 83 -7.88 11.30 6.81
CA GLU A 83 -8.40 12.51 6.19
C GLU A 83 -7.42 13.07 5.14
N SER A 84 -6.14 13.20 5.51
CA SER A 84 -5.10 13.66 4.59
C SER A 84 -4.97 12.72 3.38
N MET A 85 -5.00 11.41 3.61
CA MET A 85 -4.97 10.40 2.55
C MET A 85 -6.21 10.45 1.64
N LYS A 86 -7.38 10.77 2.19
CA LYS A 86 -8.59 10.98 1.41
C LYS A 86 -8.42 12.20 0.50
N GLY A 87 -7.95 13.32 1.05
CA GLY A 87 -7.71 14.55 0.30
C GLY A 87 -6.76 14.37 -0.89
N ILE A 88 -5.61 13.72 -0.70
CA ILE A 88 -4.67 13.48 -1.83
C ILE A 88 -5.27 12.55 -2.90
N ASN A 89 -6.12 11.60 -2.51
CA ASN A 89 -6.80 10.73 -3.47
C ASN A 89 -7.86 11.51 -4.26
N GLU A 90 -8.63 12.39 -3.63
CA GLU A 90 -9.60 13.23 -4.32
C GLU A 90 -8.93 14.21 -5.30
N LYS A 91 -7.82 14.82 -4.88
CA LYS A 91 -6.99 15.65 -5.77
C LYS A 91 -6.52 14.85 -6.99
N PHE A 92 -5.97 13.66 -6.77
CA PHE A 92 -5.53 12.77 -7.85
C PHE A 92 -6.66 12.43 -8.83
N GLN A 93 -7.85 12.10 -8.32
CA GLN A 93 -9.01 11.80 -9.17
C GLN A 93 -9.44 12.99 -10.03
N THR A 94 -9.40 14.18 -9.43
CA THR A 94 -9.75 15.42 -10.13
C THR A 94 -8.73 15.71 -11.24
N SER A 95 -7.44 15.57 -10.95
CA SER A 95 -6.37 15.73 -11.94
C SER A 95 -6.46 14.70 -13.06
N LEU A 96 -6.77 13.43 -12.74
CA LEU A 96 -6.97 12.39 -13.76
C LEU A 96 -8.12 12.72 -14.71
N LYS A 97 -9.24 13.24 -14.19
CA LYS A 97 -10.37 13.65 -15.04
C LYS A 97 -10.00 14.77 -16.03
N GLY A 98 -9.03 15.61 -15.69
CA GLY A 98 -8.51 16.64 -16.60
C GLY A 98 -7.49 16.13 -17.63
N ILE A 99 -6.91 14.95 -17.41
CA ILE A 99 -5.93 14.32 -18.31
C ILE A 99 -6.59 13.32 -19.27
N LEU A 100 -7.62 12.62 -18.79
CA LEU A 100 -8.31 11.55 -19.51
C LEU A 100 -9.55 12.08 -20.24
N SER A 101 -9.93 11.43 -21.34
CA SER A 101 -11.26 11.61 -21.92
C SER A 101 -12.35 11.07 -20.99
N GLU A 102 -13.62 11.44 -21.23
CA GLU A 102 -14.74 10.94 -20.43
C GLU A 102 -14.84 9.41 -20.44
N ASP A 103 -14.64 8.79 -21.60
CA ASP A 103 -14.70 7.34 -21.75
C ASP A 103 -13.52 6.64 -21.08
N GLN A 104 -12.32 7.22 -21.17
CA GLN A 104 -11.14 6.72 -20.45
C GLN A 104 -11.33 6.85 -18.93
N PHE A 105 -11.93 7.94 -18.47
CA PHE A 105 -12.21 8.15 -17.05
C PHE A 105 -13.24 7.14 -16.51
N LYS A 106 -14.30 6.83 -17.27
CA LYS A 106 -15.26 5.78 -16.91
C LYS A 106 -14.57 4.41 -16.77
N LYS A 107 -13.77 4.00 -17.76
CA LYS A 107 -12.98 2.75 -17.68
C LYS A 107 -12.05 2.71 -16.48
N TYR A 108 -11.44 3.85 -16.15
CA TYR A 108 -10.60 3.97 -14.97
C TYR A 108 -11.40 3.76 -13.67
N GLN A 109 -12.62 4.31 -13.57
CA GLN A 109 -13.48 4.09 -12.40
C GLN A 109 -13.86 2.62 -12.23
N GLU A 110 -14.17 1.92 -13.33
CA GLU A 110 -14.42 0.48 -13.34
C GLU A 110 -13.20 -0.31 -12.89
N TRP A 111 -12.03 -0.01 -13.46
CA TRP A 111 -10.76 -0.62 -13.06
C TRP A 111 -10.49 -0.43 -11.55
N GLN A 112 -10.73 0.77 -11.03
CA GLN A 112 -10.56 1.06 -9.61
C GLN A 112 -11.55 0.28 -8.73
N ALA A 113 -12.79 0.10 -9.18
CA ALA A 113 -13.79 -0.69 -8.47
C ALA A 113 -13.38 -2.16 -8.38
N VAL A 114 -12.92 -2.74 -9.50
CA VAL A 114 -12.40 -4.11 -9.56
C VAL A 114 -11.17 -4.28 -8.65
N GLU A 115 -10.24 -3.32 -8.70
CA GLU A 115 -9.04 -3.36 -7.86
C GLU A 115 -9.38 -3.25 -6.36
N ARG A 116 -10.45 -2.52 -6.02
CA ARG A 116 -10.97 -2.45 -4.64
C ARG A 116 -11.59 -3.78 -4.20
N GLU A 117 -12.32 -4.44 -5.10
CA GLU A 117 -12.92 -5.76 -4.84
C GLU A 117 -11.84 -6.84 -4.61
N LYS A 118 -10.81 -6.86 -5.47
CA LYS A 118 -9.65 -7.77 -5.35
C LYS A 118 -8.92 -7.64 -4.02
N ARG A 119 -8.88 -6.43 -3.45
CA ARG A 119 -8.25 -6.16 -2.14
C ARG A 119 -9.07 -6.65 -0.96
N GLY A 120 -10.27 -7.20 -1.21
CA GLY A 120 -11.19 -7.72 -0.20
C GLY A 120 -11.79 -6.63 0.69
N PRO A 121 -12.79 -6.98 1.52
CA PRO A 121 -13.25 -6.09 2.58
C PRO A 121 -12.04 -5.79 3.46
N ARG A 122 -11.59 -4.53 3.45
CA ARG A 122 -10.48 -4.01 4.28
C ARG A 122 -10.57 -4.68 5.65
N GLY A 123 -9.62 -5.57 5.94
CA GLY A 123 -9.61 -6.33 7.18
C GLY A 123 -9.91 -5.40 8.34
N GLY A 124 -11.13 -5.54 8.87
CA GLY A 124 -11.48 -5.13 10.21
C GLY A 124 -10.62 -5.98 11.13
N GLY A 125 -9.35 -5.59 11.25
CA GLY A 125 -8.41 -6.13 12.22
C GLY A 125 -8.95 -5.80 13.60
N ASN A 126 -9.81 -6.68 14.10
CA ASN A 126 -10.00 -6.99 15.50
C ASN A 126 -10.06 -5.77 16.45
N ARG A 127 -11.11 -4.93 16.32
CA ARG A 127 -11.55 -4.00 17.39
C ARG A 127 -12.37 -4.72 18.48
N LYS A 128 -12.05 -5.98 18.76
CA LYS A 128 -12.49 -6.71 19.95
C LYS A 128 -11.27 -7.35 20.58
N ARG A 129 -10.50 -6.55 21.32
CA ARG A 129 -9.87 -7.06 22.53
C ARG A 129 -10.62 -6.43 23.69
N LYS A 130 -11.33 -7.30 24.40
CA LYS A 130 -11.87 -7.09 25.73
C LYS A 130 -10.78 -6.57 26.66
#